data_AF-A0A939DST8-F1
#
_entry.id   AF-A0A939DST8-F1
#
_cell.length_a   1.000
_cell.length_b   1.000
_cell.length_c   1.000
_cell.angle_alpha   90.00
_cell.angle_beta   90.00
_cell.angle_gamma   90.00
#
_symmetry.space_group_name_H-M   'P 1'
#
loop_
_entity.id
_entity.type
_entity.pdbx_description
1 polymer ?
#
loop_
_entity_poly.entity_id
_entity_poly.type
_entity_poly.pdbx_seq_one_letter_code
_entity_poly.pdbx_strand_id
1 'polypeptide(L)'
;EVRKIVAELMAVDNNPYSHQIVINKGTLQGVFEGQPVLDDKGLVGQVMQVGTTTSRVLLIADVTHAVPVRILRNNVRLVASGSGQLNRLVINHVPHSTDI
;
A
#
# COMPACT_ATOMS: atom_id res chain seq x y z
N GLU A 1 19.29 -6.34 8.20
CA GLU A 1 19.15 -5.01 7.57
C GLU A 1 18.05 -5.09 6.51
N VAL A 2 17.18 -4.09 6.40
CA VAL A 2 16.09 -4.12 5.39
C VAL A 2 16.65 -3.64 4.06
N ARG A 3 16.71 -4.53 3.06
CA ARG A 3 17.15 -4.17 1.70
C ARG A 3 16.12 -3.26 1.05
N LYS A 4 16.50 -2.03 0.74
CA LYS A 4 15.68 -1.08 -0.01
C LYS A 4 16.06 -1.09 -1.48
N ILE A 5 15.07 -0.94 -2.35
CA ILE A 5 15.25 -0.84 -3.80
C ILE A 5 14.49 0.40 -4.25
N VAL A 6 15.18 1.32 -4.91
CA VAL A 6 14.55 2.50 -5.51
C VAL A 6 13.89 2.09 -6.82
N ALA A 7 12.63 2.49 -7.00
CA ALA A 7 11.85 2.23 -8.20
C ALA A 7 11.21 3.53 -8.69
N GLU A 8 10.99 3.62 -10.00
CA GLU A 8 10.29 4.75 -10.62
C GLU A 8 8.91 4.31 -11.11
N LEU A 9 7.95 5.23 -11.02
CA LEU A 9 6.61 5.08 -11.55
C LEU A 9 6.65 5.10 -13.09
N MET A 10 6.19 4.03 -13.73
CA MET A 10 6.09 3.94 -15.17
C MET A 10 4.71 4.31 -15.71
N ALA A 11 3.66 3.90 -15.00
CA ALA A 11 2.29 4.10 -15.42
C ALA A 11 1.34 4.10 -14.20
N VAL A 12 0.23 4.80 -14.37
CA VAL A 12 -0.92 4.77 -13.45
C VAL A 12 -2.06 4.07 -14.19
N ASP A 13 -2.70 3.09 -13.55
CA ASP A 13 -3.88 2.43 -14.12
C ASP A 13 -5.02 3.46 -14.24
N ASN A 14 -5.74 3.42 -15.37
CA ASN A 14 -6.83 4.35 -15.67
C ASN A 14 -8.21 3.80 -15.28
N ASN A 15 -8.27 2.63 -14.62
CA ASN A 15 -9.50 2.07 -14.10
C ASN A 15 -10.03 2.92 -12.92
N PRO A 16 -11.22 3.56 -13.02
CA PRO A 16 -11.76 4.41 -11.96
C PRO A 16 -12.11 3.64 -10.67
N TYR A 17 -12.20 2.32 -10.73
CA TYR A 17 -12.52 1.45 -9.59
C TYR A 17 -11.30 0.77 -8.98
N SER A 18 -10.10 1.02 -9.51
CA SER A 18 -8.88 0.36 -9.07
C SER A 18 -7.70 1.33 -9.05
N HIS A 19 -7.09 1.47 -7.88
CA HIS A 19 -5.93 2.31 -7.64
C HIS A 19 -4.67 1.46 -7.73
N GLN A 20 -4.13 1.33 -8.95
CA GLN A 20 -2.91 0.59 -9.23
C GLN A 20 -1.87 1.43 -9.96
N ILE A 21 -0.60 1.14 -9.69
CA ILE A 21 0.53 1.72 -10.39
C ILE A 21 1.50 0.64 -10.88
N VAL A 22 2.28 0.95 -11.90
CA VAL A 22 3.35 0.10 -12.42
C VAL A 22 4.70 0.71 -12.11
N ILE A 23 5.62 -0.08 -11.55
CA ILE A 23 6.99 0.34 -11.22
C ILE A 23 8.04 -0.35 -12.10
N ASN A 24 9.19 0.29 -12.31
CA ASN A 24 10.30 -0.20 -13.16
C ASN A 24 11.22 -1.25 -12.49
N LYS A 25 10.65 -2.09 -11.62
CA LYS A 25 11.36 -3.16 -10.90
C LYS A 25 10.53 -4.44 -10.93
N GLY A 26 11.19 -5.57 -11.13
CA GLY A 26 10.60 -6.90 -11.19
C GLY A 26 11.50 -7.97 -10.57
N THR A 27 11.33 -9.23 -10.99
CA THR A 27 12.10 -10.36 -10.46
C THR A 27 13.61 -10.21 -10.65
N LEU A 28 14.05 -9.53 -11.72
CA LEU A 28 15.48 -9.26 -11.94
C LEU A 28 16.11 -8.40 -10.84
N GLN A 29 15.33 -7.60 -10.12
CA GLN A 29 15.80 -6.82 -8.96
C GLN A 29 15.45 -7.48 -7.63
N GLY A 30 14.83 -8.67 -7.65
CA GLY A 30 14.39 -9.39 -6.47
C GLY A 30 13.12 -8.82 -5.84
N VAL A 31 12.27 -8.15 -6.64
CA VAL A 31 10.91 -7.78 -6.19
C VAL A 31 10.07 -9.04 -6.03
N PHE A 32 9.20 -9.05 -5.03
CA PHE A 32 8.32 -10.18 -4.72
C PHE A 32 6.91 -9.71 -4.35
N GLU A 33 5.91 -10.58 -4.53
CA GLU A 33 4.53 -10.28 -4.15
C GLU A 33 4.40 -10.07 -2.64
N GLY A 34 3.59 -9.11 -2.27
CA GLY A 34 3.41 -8.69 -0.89
C GLY A 34 4.47 -7.70 -0.38
N GLN A 35 5.49 -7.37 -1.19
CA GLN A 35 6.51 -6.39 -0.81
C GLN A 35 5.90 -5.00 -0.61
N PRO A 36 6.19 -4.30 0.50
CA PRO A 36 5.68 -2.95 0.74
C PRO A 36 6.40 -1.92 -0.13
N VAL A 37 5.65 -0.93 -0.60
CA VAL A 37 6.15 0.21 -1.37
C VAL A 37 6.01 1.46 -0.52
N LEU A 38 7.09 2.23 -0.40
CA LEU A 38 7.21 3.37 0.50
C LEU A 38 7.65 4.62 -0.28
N ASP A 39 7.17 5.78 0.15
CA ASP A 39 7.68 7.10 -0.22
C ASP A 39 8.30 7.81 1.00
N ASP A 40 8.50 9.12 0.90
CA ASP A 40 9.01 9.98 1.97
C ASP A 40 8.03 10.16 3.14
N LYS A 41 6.73 9.95 2.90
CA LYS A 41 5.66 10.10 3.91
C LYS A 41 5.27 8.78 4.55
N GLY A 42 5.49 7.65 3.89
CA GLY A 42 5.26 6.33 4.46
C GLY A 42 4.79 5.31 3.42
N LEU A 43 3.86 4.45 3.84
CA LEU A 43 3.33 3.37 3.00
C LEU A 43 2.47 3.93 1.87
N VAL A 44 2.79 3.53 0.64
CA VAL A 44 2.06 3.90 -0.58
C VAL A 44 1.17 2.74 -1.04
N GLY A 45 1.67 1.51 -0.93
CA GLY A 45 0.99 0.34 -1.45
C GLY A 45 1.76 -0.95 -1.22
N GLN A 46 1.28 -2.01 -1.86
CA GLN A 46 1.86 -3.33 -1.80
C GLN A 46 1.97 -3.92 -3.20
N VAL A 47 3.10 -4.56 -3.50
CA VAL A 47 3.30 -5.28 -4.76
C VAL A 47 2.29 -6.43 -4.84
N MET A 48 1.44 -6.41 -5.86
CA MET A 48 0.38 -7.40 -6.06
C MET A 48 0.71 -8.40 -7.17
N GLN A 49 1.52 -7.99 -8.16
CA GLN A 49 1.99 -8.86 -9.23
C GLN A 49 3.41 -8.47 -9.64
N VAL A 50 4.25 -9.47 -9.90
CA VAL A 50 5.65 -9.26 -10.28
C VAL A 50 5.90 -9.84 -11.67
N GLY A 51 6.34 -8.99 -12.60
CA GLY A 51 6.89 -9.39 -13.89
C GLY A 51 8.41 -9.43 -13.87
N THR A 52 9.03 -9.72 -15.02
CA THR A 52 10.50 -9.81 -15.13
C THR A 52 11.20 -8.48 -14.84
N THR A 53 10.69 -7.39 -15.43
CA THR A 53 11.30 -6.05 -15.35
C THR A 53 10.41 -5.01 -14.68
N THR A 54 9.12 -5.30 -14.51
CA THR A 54 8.13 -4.38 -13.93
C THR A 54 7.28 -5.13 -12.91
N SER A 55 6.59 -4.37 -12.04
CA SER A 55 5.65 -4.92 -11.07
C SER A 55 4.43 -4.01 -10.95
N ARG A 56 3.28 -4.60 -10.65
CA ARG A 56 2.05 -3.87 -10.29
C ARG A 56 1.96 -3.71 -8.78
N VAL A 57 1.64 -2.51 -8.35
CA VAL A 57 1.45 -2.15 -6.94
C VAL A 57 -0.01 -1.75 -6.76
N LEU A 58 -0.67 -2.37 -5.79
CA LEU A 58 -1.98 -1.97 -5.31
C LEU A 58 -1.79 -0.87 -4.27
N LEU A 59 -2.39 0.30 -4.48
CA LEU A 59 -2.27 1.43 -3.56
C LEU A 59 -3.10 1.20 -2.30
N ILE A 60 -2.65 1.73 -1.16
CA ILE A 60 -3.39 1.59 0.10
C ILE A 60 -4.74 2.31 0.10
N ALA A 61 -4.93 3.26 -0.82
CA ALA A 61 -6.19 3.96 -1.01
C ALA A 61 -7.24 3.13 -1.76
N ASP A 62 -6.86 2.00 -2.37
CA ASP A 62 -7.77 1.12 -3.08
C ASP A 62 -8.85 0.51 -2.16
N VAL A 63 -10.09 0.48 -2.61
CA VAL A 63 -11.24 -0.04 -1.81
C VAL A 63 -11.10 -1.52 -1.45
N THR A 64 -10.30 -2.28 -2.20
CA THR A 64 -10.01 -3.69 -1.95
C THR A 64 -8.80 -3.91 -1.06
N HIS A 65 -8.07 -2.85 -0.70
CA HIS A 65 -6.87 -2.94 0.11
C HIS A 65 -7.14 -2.68 1.59
N ALA A 66 -6.46 -3.44 2.45
CA ALA A 66 -6.54 -3.30 3.91
C ALA A 66 -5.18 -3.59 4.54
N VAL A 67 -4.77 -2.74 5.49
CA VAL A 67 -3.48 -2.85 6.18
C VAL A 67 -3.72 -2.82 7.70
N PRO A 68 -3.14 -3.76 8.46
CA PRO A 68 -3.17 -3.69 9.92
C PRO A 68 -2.34 -2.50 10.39
N VAL A 69 -2.94 -1.65 11.22
CA VAL A 69 -2.30 -0.46 11.79
C VAL A 69 -2.33 -0.52 13.31
N ARG A 70 -1.45 0.25 13.95
CA ARG A 70 -1.39 0.37 15.41
C ARG A 70 -1.27 1.82 15.80
N ILE A 71 -2.09 2.25 16.75
CA ILE A 71 -1.97 3.55 17.39
C ILE A 71 -0.75 3.53 18.32
N LEU A 72 0.18 4.46 18.14
CA LEU A 72 1.43 4.50 18.90
C LEU A 72 1.22 4.85 20.38
N ARG A 73 0.20 5.66 20.69
CA ARG A 73 -0.05 6.17 22.06
C ARG A 73 -0.51 5.06 23.02
N ASN A 74 -1.34 4.13 22.55
CA ASN A 74 -2.01 3.14 23.41
C ASN A 74 -1.99 1.70 22.87
N ASN A 75 -1.25 1.44 21.78
CA ASN A 75 -1.08 0.12 21.17
C ASN A 75 -2.35 -0.55 20.64
N VAL A 76 -3.46 0.19 20.53
CA VAL A 76 -4.69 -0.35 19.92
C VAL A 76 -4.41 -0.71 18.46
N ARG A 77 -4.83 -1.92 18.08
CA ARG A 77 -4.66 -2.47 16.74
C ARG A 77 -5.97 -2.34 15.98
N LEU A 78 -5.87 -1.84 14.76
CA LEU A 78 -7.00 -1.56 13.89
C LEU A 78 -6.65 -2.03 12.48
N VAL A 79 -7.62 -1.96 11.58
CA VAL A 79 -7.41 -2.18 10.14
C VAL A 79 -7.77 -0.89 9.42
N ALA A 80 -6.80 -0.32 8.72
CA ALA A 80 -7.04 0.78 7.79
C ALA A 80 -7.39 0.19 6.42
N SER A 81 -8.53 0.57 5.87
CA SER A 81 -8.98 0.18 4.54
C SER A 81 -8.92 1.38 3.59
N GLY A 82 -8.66 1.13 2.32
CA GLY A 82 -8.73 2.18 1.30
C GLY A 82 -10.16 2.67 1.11
N SER A 83 -10.29 3.97 0.84
CA SER A 83 -11.60 4.62 0.67
C SER A 83 -12.01 4.77 -0.81
N GLY A 84 -11.10 4.45 -1.74
CA GLY A 84 -11.21 4.81 -3.15
C GLY A 84 -10.82 6.27 -3.44
N GLN A 85 -10.48 7.06 -2.41
CA GLN A 85 -9.93 8.41 -2.54
C GLN A 85 -8.45 8.40 -2.15
N LEU A 86 -7.57 8.91 -3.01
CA LEU A 86 -6.11 8.85 -2.83
C LEU A 86 -5.59 9.45 -1.52
N ASN A 87 -6.33 10.39 -0.93
CA ASN A 87 -5.94 11.12 0.28
C ASN A 87 -6.73 10.72 1.52
N ARG A 88 -7.45 9.59 1.50
CA ARG A 88 -8.28 9.15 2.61
C ARG A 88 -8.21 7.64 2.79
N LEU A 89 -7.92 7.24 4.03
CA LEU A 89 -8.15 5.88 4.51
C LEU A 89 -9.33 5.91 5.47
N VAL A 90 -9.98 4.76 5.62
CA VAL A 90 -11.06 4.58 6.60
C VAL A 90 -10.63 3.52 7.61
N ILE A 91 -10.99 3.72 8.86
CA ILE A 91 -10.88 2.69 9.89
C ILE A 91 -12.30 2.29 10.25
N ASN A 92 -12.61 1.02 10.03
CA ASN A 92 -13.92 0.46 10.34
C ASN A 92 -13.89 -0.23 11.71
N HIS A 93 -15.08 -0.34 12.33
CA HIS A 93 -15.30 -1.12 13.56
C HIS A 93 -14.47 -0.67 14.78
N VAL A 94 -14.26 0.64 14.94
CA VAL A 94 -13.60 1.18 16.14
C VAL A 94 -14.60 1.26 17.30
N PRO A 95 -14.36 0.57 18.45
CA PRO A 95 -15.23 0.70 19.62
C PRO A 95 -15.30 2.14 20.12
N HIS A 96 -16.47 2.61 20.55
CA HIS A 96 -16.67 3.97 21.07
C HIS A 96 -15.79 4.32 22.28
N SER A 97 -15.33 3.32 23.03
CA SER A 97 -14.41 3.49 24.17
C SER A 97 -12.94 3.63 23.77
N THR A 98 -12.61 3.58 22.47
CA THR A 98 -11.24 3.63 21.97
C THR A 98 -10.72 5.07 21.92
N ASP A 99 -9.58 5.31 22.55
CA ASP A 99 -8.80 6.55 22.41
C ASP A 99 -7.98 6.51 21.10
N ILE A 100 -8.15 7.49 20.19
CA ILE A 100 -7.50 7.58 18.86
C ILE A 100 -6.60 8.79 18.77
#